data_AF-G4TXY0-F1
#
_entry.id   AF-G4TXY0-F1
#
_cell.length_a   1.000
_cell.length_b   1.000
_cell.length_c   1.000
_cell.angle_alpha   90.00
_cell.angle_beta   90.00
_cell.angle_gamma   90.00
#
_symmetry.space_group_name_H-M   'P 1'
#
loop_
_entity.id
_entity.type
_entity.pdbx_description
1 polymer ?
#
loop_
_entity_poly.entity_id
_entity_poly.type
_entity_poly.pdbx_seq_one_letter_code
_entity_poly.pdbx_strand_id
1 'polypeptide(L)'
;MPKPETKHYGVLEISPGINPIVDIIAIHGLNGHREKSWTTDSGTLWLRDLLPSSLRHARVLTYGYDADTQNEECVSTLNMRQQAVKLAQDISRKRKDTPRRPIIFVAHDLGGIILKWVC
;
A
#
# COMPACT_ATOMS: atom_id res chain seq x y z
N MET A 1 6.75 -7.01 28.26
CA MET A 1 7.02 -6.15 27.10
C MET A 1 6.15 -6.64 25.94
N PRO A 2 5.38 -5.77 25.25
CA PRO A 2 4.73 -6.19 24.02
C PRO A 2 5.81 -6.64 23.03
N LYS A 3 5.58 -7.78 22.37
CA LYS A 3 6.49 -8.27 21.32
C LYS A 3 6.57 -7.22 20.22
N PRO A 4 7.76 -6.94 19.64
CA PRO A 4 7.83 -6.07 18.48
C PRO A 4 6.93 -6.65 17.40
N GLU A 5 5.91 -5.90 16.97
CA GLU A 5 5.10 -6.30 15.83
C GLU A 5 6.01 -6.49 14.63
N THR A 6 5.89 -7.62 13.95
CA THR A 6 6.62 -7.86 12.70
C THR A 6 6.10 -6.87 11.67
N LYS A 7 6.87 -5.81 11.42
CA LYS A 7 6.52 -4.81 10.41
C LYS A 7 6.67 -5.43 9.03
N HIS A 8 5.58 -5.46 8.28
CA HIS A 8 5.57 -6.04 6.95
C HIS A 8 5.60 -4.96 5.86
N TYR A 9 6.75 -4.80 5.21
CA TYR A 9 6.97 -3.81 4.14
C TYR A 9 6.80 -4.38 2.73
N GLY A 10 6.77 -3.48 1.75
CA GLY A 10 6.65 -3.80 0.33
C GLY A 10 5.20 -4.07 -0.10
N VAL A 11 5.07 -4.50 -1.36
CA VAL A 11 3.77 -4.79 -1.98
C VAL A 11 3.26 -6.16 -1.55
N LEU A 12 2.02 -6.20 -1.06
CA LEU A 12 1.24 -7.41 -0.84
C LEU A 12 0.03 -7.40 -1.78
N GLU A 13 -0.19 -8.51 -2.47
CA GLU A 13 -1.44 -8.73 -3.21
C GLU A 13 -2.47 -9.35 -2.27
N ILE A 14 -3.58 -8.65 -2.07
CA ILE A 14 -4.65 -9.09 -1.17
C ILE A 14 -5.87 -9.59 -1.92
N SER A 15 -6.02 -9.25 -3.21
CA SER A 15 -7.01 -9.85 -4.10
C SER A 15 -6.50 -9.87 -5.54
N PRO A 16 -6.46 -11.04 -6.23
CA PRO A 16 -5.95 -11.13 -7.59
C PRO A 16 -6.90 -10.54 -8.65
N GLY A 17 -8.21 -10.48 -8.34
CA GLY A 17 -9.25 -10.18 -9.31
C GLY A 17 -9.47 -11.30 -10.35
N ILE A 18 -10.55 -11.21 -11.12
CA ILE A 18 -10.85 -12.09 -12.25
C ILE A 18 -10.47 -11.34 -13.52
N ASN A 19 -9.53 -11.85 -14.33
CA ASN A 19 -9.05 -11.18 -15.55
C ASN A 19 -8.81 -9.66 -15.35
N PRO A 20 -7.95 -9.27 -14.40
CA PRO A 20 -7.91 -7.91 -13.91
C PRO A 20 -7.53 -6.90 -15.00
N ILE A 21 -8.34 -5.85 -15.13
CA ILE A 21 -8.17 -4.75 -16.09
C ILE A 21 -7.62 -3.48 -15.44
N VAL A 22 -7.56 -3.43 -14.11
CA VAL A 22 -7.05 -2.31 -13.30
C VAL A 22 -6.36 -2.84 -12.05
N ASP A 23 -5.30 -2.16 -11.62
CA ASP A 23 -4.67 -2.37 -10.32
C ASP A 23 -5.14 -1.27 -9.34
N ILE A 24 -5.63 -1.66 -8.17
CA ILE A 24 -5.88 -0.77 -7.04
C ILE A 24 -4.71 -0.92 -6.08
N ILE A 25 -4.02 0.16 -5.75
CA ILE A 25 -2.86 0.14 -4.85
C ILE A 25 -3.14 1.03 -3.64
N ALA A 26 -3.30 0.40 -2.48
CA ALA A 26 -3.51 1.05 -1.21
C ALA A 26 -2.18 1.38 -0.51
N ILE A 27 -2.03 2.60 0.00
CA ILE A 27 -0.83 3.11 0.68
C ILE A 27 -1.25 3.71 2.02
N HIS A 28 -0.79 3.12 3.12
CA HIS A 28 -1.15 3.58 4.46
C HIS A 28 -0.44 4.90 4.84
N GLY A 29 -0.85 5.51 5.95
CA GLY A 29 -0.23 6.73 6.51
C GLY A 29 0.77 6.43 7.62
N LEU A 30 1.10 7.47 8.40
CA LEU A 30 1.93 7.36 9.60
C LEU A 30 1.36 6.36 10.61
N ASN A 31 2.25 5.62 11.28
CA ASN A 31 1.94 4.53 12.21
C ASN A 31 0.99 3.46 11.64
N GLY A 32 0.86 3.41 10.31
CA GLY A 32 0.00 2.47 9.61
C GLY A 32 0.68 1.12 9.37
N HIS A 33 -0.14 0.19 8.90
CA HIS A 33 0.30 -1.13 8.45
C HIS A 33 -0.47 -1.49 7.19
N ARG A 34 0.20 -2.11 6.22
CA ARG A 34 -0.36 -2.40 4.90
C ARG A 34 -1.71 -3.13 4.91
N GLU A 35 -1.98 -3.95 5.92
CA GLU A 35 -3.30 -4.59 6.09
C GLU A 35 -4.15 -3.88 7.15
N LYS A 36 -3.65 -3.78 8.39
CA LYS A 36 -4.41 -3.27 9.54
C LYS A 36 -5.00 -1.88 9.34
N SER A 37 -4.34 -0.99 8.59
CA SER A 37 -4.88 0.35 8.29
C SER A 37 -6.20 0.31 7.52
N TRP A 38 -6.54 -0.82 6.92
CA TRP A 38 -7.75 -1.03 6.14
C TRP A 38 -8.64 -2.13 6.75
N THR A 39 -8.32 -2.57 7.97
CA THR A 39 -9.07 -3.59 8.69
C THR A 39 -9.89 -2.91 9.78
N THR A 40 -11.18 -3.22 9.85
CA THR A 40 -12.06 -2.77 10.94
C THR A 40 -11.73 -3.48 12.25
N ASP A 41 -12.23 -2.97 13.38
CA ASP A 41 -12.09 -3.64 14.68
C ASP A 41 -12.71 -5.05 14.71
N SER A 42 -13.70 -5.30 13.85
CA SER A 42 -14.30 -6.62 13.65
C SER A 42 -13.44 -7.58 12.80
N GLY A 43 -12.27 -7.14 12.33
CA GLY A 43 -11.35 -7.95 11.52
C GLY A 43 -11.64 -7.94 10.02
N THR A 44 -12.57 -7.09 9.54
CA THR A 44 -12.90 -7.01 8.11
C THR A 44 -11.91 -6.12 7.38
N LEU A 45 -11.09 -6.72 6.51
CA LEU A 45 -10.19 -5.99 5.61
C LEU A 45 -10.98 -5.57 4.38
N TRP A 46 -11.59 -4.38 4.38
CA TRP A 46 -12.60 -4.02 3.38
C TRP A 46 -12.09 -4.09 1.92
N LEU A 47 -10.81 -3.79 1.70
CA LEU A 47 -10.14 -3.87 0.40
C LEU A 47 -10.09 -5.31 -0.17
N ARG A 48 -10.05 -6.32 0.71
CA ARG A 48 -10.05 -7.74 0.35
C ARG A 48 -11.45 -8.35 0.44
N ASP A 49 -12.17 -8.04 1.51
CA ASP A 49 -13.38 -8.77 1.90
C ASP A 49 -14.63 -8.19 1.25
N LEU A 50 -14.66 -6.88 0.97
CA LEU A 50 -15.85 -6.18 0.47
C LEU A 50 -15.65 -5.71 -0.98
N LEU A 51 -14.51 -5.09 -1.29
CA LEU A 51 -14.27 -4.46 -2.58
C LEU A 51 -14.38 -5.42 -3.79
N PRO A 52 -13.89 -6.68 -3.73
CA PRO A 52 -13.99 -7.58 -4.88
C PRO A 52 -15.42 -7.94 -5.28
N SER A 53 -16.41 -7.80 -4.38
CA SER A 53 -17.82 -8.03 -4.71
C SER A 53 -18.36 -7.01 -5.72
N SER A 54 -17.90 -5.76 -5.61
CA SER A 54 -18.26 -4.63 -6.48
C SER A 54 -17.33 -4.49 -7.69
N LEU A 55 -16.03 -4.76 -7.51
CA LEU A 55 -15.00 -4.58 -8.54
C LEU A 55 -14.25 -5.89 -8.82
N ARG A 56 -14.95 -6.86 -9.41
CA ARG A 56 -14.41 -8.22 -9.65
C ARG A 56 -13.21 -8.26 -10.59
N HIS A 57 -13.09 -7.29 -11.50
CA HIS A 57 -11.97 -7.18 -12.45
C HIS A 57 -10.85 -6.26 -11.98
N ALA A 58 -10.80 -5.94 -10.68
CA ALA A 58 -9.69 -5.20 -10.08
C ALA A 58 -8.74 -6.16 -9.34
N ARG A 59 -7.44 -6.04 -9.60
CA ARG A 59 -6.42 -6.61 -8.71
C ARG A 59 -6.16 -5.61 -7.59
N VAL A 60 -6.19 -6.04 -6.34
CA VAL A 60 -6.00 -5.17 -5.18
C VAL A 60 -4.66 -5.50 -4.52
N LEU A 61 -3.83 -4.47 -4.43
CA LEU A 61 -2.51 -4.46 -3.80
C LEU A 61 -2.53 -3.50 -2.62
N THR A 62 -1.75 -3.80 -1.59
CA THR A 62 -1.44 -2.87 -0.51
C THR A 62 0.06 -2.75 -0.33
N TYR A 63 0.53 -1.57 0.03
CA TYR A 63 1.94 -1.25 0.19
C TYR A 63 2.26 -0.85 1.62
N GLY A 64 3.28 -1.50 2.18
CA GLY A 64 3.84 -1.18 3.49
C GLY A 64 5.17 -0.45 3.37
N TYR A 65 5.36 0.63 4.13
CA TYR A 65 6.66 1.29 4.29
C TYR A 65 6.91 1.61 5.76
N ASP A 66 8.16 1.98 6.09
CA ASP A 66 8.49 2.38 7.45
C ASP A 66 7.84 3.73 7.76
N ALA A 67 6.82 3.69 8.60
CA ALA A 67 5.96 4.82 8.94
C ALA A 67 5.97 5.12 10.45
N ASP A 68 6.97 4.60 11.18
CA ASP A 68 7.06 4.72 12.62
C ASP A 68 7.47 6.13 13.05
N THR A 69 6.55 6.85 13.70
CA THR A 69 6.78 8.22 14.16
C THR A 69 7.74 8.32 15.34
N GLN A 70 8.08 7.21 16.00
CA GLN A 70 9.11 7.21 17.05
C GLN A 70 10.51 7.44 16.48
N ASN A 71 10.69 7.29 15.17
CA ASN A 71 11.88 7.73 14.47
C ASN A 71 11.62 9.13 13.90
N GLU A 72 12.24 10.16 14.47
CA GLU A 72 12.10 11.56 13.99
C GLU A 72 12.53 11.71 12.52
N GLU A 73 13.43 10.87 12.02
CA GLU A 73 13.84 10.85 10.62
C GLU A 73 12.75 10.31 9.67
N CYS A 74 11.73 9.62 10.21
CA CYS A 74 10.64 9.04 9.41
C CYS A 74 9.89 10.11 8.59
N VAL A 75 9.73 11.30 9.17
CA VAL A 75 9.01 12.43 8.55
C VAL A 75 9.97 13.39 7.82
N SER A 76 11.26 13.05 7.71
CA SER A 76 12.20 13.85 6.94
C SER A 76 11.89 13.78 5.44
N THR A 77 12.12 14.89 4.72
CA THR A 77 11.92 14.94 3.27
C THR A 77 12.83 13.95 2.51
N LEU A 78 14.03 13.70 3.04
CA LEU A 78 14.96 12.71 2.49
C LEU A 78 14.37 11.29 2.59
N ASN A 79 13.85 10.91 3.76
CA ASN A 79 13.21 9.60 3.93
C ASN A 79 11.98 9.48 3.02
N MET A 80 11.12 10.50 2.95
CA MET A 80 9.96 10.49 2.04
C MET A 80 10.35 10.22 0.59
N ARG A 81 11.42 10.87 0.10
CA ARG A 81 11.93 10.66 -1.26
C ARG A 81 12.45 9.24 -1.45
N GLN A 82 13.17 8.70 -0.47
CA GLN A 82 13.64 7.31 -0.51
C GLN A 82 12.48 6.31 -0.52
N GLN A 83 11.45 6.54 0.30
CA GLN A 83 10.25 5.70 0.31
C GLN A 83 9.48 5.77 -1.02
N ALA A 84 9.42 6.95 -1.64
CA ALA A 84 8.81 7.12 -2.97
C ALA A 84 9.57 6.33 -4.05
N VAL A 85 10.91 6.40 -4.06
CA VAL A 85 11.73 5.62 -5.00
C VAL A 85 11.51 4.12 -4.80
N LYS A 86 11.49 3.64 -3.55
CA LYS A 86 11.23 2.23 -3.23
C LYS A 86 9.82 1.80 -3.68
N LEU A 87 8.80 2.62 -3.40
CA LEU A 87 7.43 2.40 -3.84
C LEU A 87 7.35 2.22 -5.36
N ALA A 88 7.97 3.13 -6.12
CA ALA A 88 8.00 3.06 -7.57
C ALA A 88 8.67 1.77 -8.08
N GLN A 89 9.81 1.40 -7.49
CA GLN A 89 10.55 0.18 -7.84
C GLN A 89 9.75 -1.10 -7.55
N ASP A 90 9.11 -1.17 -6.39
CA ASP A 90 8.34 -2.34 -5.99
C ASP A 90 7.07 -2.50 -6.82
N ILE A 91 6.36 -1.41 -7.11
CA ILE A 91 5.21 -1.41 -8.03
C ILE A 91 5.65 -1.85 -9.42
N SER A 92 6.76 -1.31 -9.94
CA SER A 92 7.30 -1.68 -11.25
C SER A 92 7.63 -3.17 -11.31
N ARG A 93 8.30 -3.70 -10.28
CA ARG A 93 8.64 -5.13 -10.17
C ARG A 93 7.41 -6.03 -10.12
N LYS A 94 6.40 -5.66 -9.32
CA LYS A 94 5.15 -6.42 -9.20
C LYS A 94 4.31 -6.39 -10.48
N ARG A 95 4.45 -5.34 -11.29
CA ARG A 95 3.70 -5.13 -12.54
C ARG A 95 4.51 -5.45 -13.81
N LYS A 96 5.66 -6.12 -13.69
CA LYS A 96 6.53 -6.47 -14.82
C LYS A 96 5.79 -7.15 -15.99
N ASP A 97 4.83 -8.02 -15.68
CA ASP A 97 4.07 -8.80 -16.67
C ASP A 97 2.82 -8.04 -17.18
N THR A 98 2.47 -6.93 -16.53
CA THR A 98 1.27 -6.12 -16.81
C THR A 98 1.56 -4.62 -16.77
N PRO A 99 2.59 -4.12 -17.47
CA PRO A 99 3.12 -2.76 -17.26
C PRO A 99 2.14 -1.66 -17.65
N ARG A 100 1.21 -1.94 -18.57
CA ARG A 100 0.22 -0.99 -19.10
C ARG A 100 -1.15 -1.04 -18.40
N ARG A 101 -1.35 -1.95 -17.45
CA ARG A 101 -2.64 -2.02 -16.73
C ARG A 101 -2.85 -0.72 -15.94
N PRO A 102 -3.95 0.02 -16.11
CA PRO A 102 -4.22 1.24 -15.35
C PRO A 102 -4.08 1.04 -13.84
N ILE A 103 -3.67 2.09 -13.13
CA ILE A 103 -3.55 2.09 -11.67
C ILE A 103 -4.52 3.11 -11.08
N ILE A 104 -5.22 2.71 -10.02
CA ILE A 104 -5.94 3.60 -9.10
C ILE A 104 -5.22 3.54 -7.75
N PHE A 105 -4.83 4.69 -7.23
CA PHE A 105 -4.22 4.79 -5.91
C PHE A 105 -5.27 5.11 -4.84
N VAL A 106 -5.19 4.43 -3.70
CA VAL A 106 -5.90 4.77 -2.47
C VAL A 106 -4.84 5.10 -1.43
N ALA A 107 -4.62 6.38 -1.16
CA ALA A 107 -3.56 6.83 -0.27
C ALA A 107 -4.16 7.57 0.93
N HIS A 108 -3.65 7.29 2.12
CA HIS A 108 -4.07 7.95 3.36
C HIS A 108 -2.92 8.74 3.98
N ASP A 109 -3.19 9.98 4.40
CA ASP A 109 -2.26 10.83 5.16
C ASP A 109 -0.86 10.93 4.49
N LEU A 110 0.24 10.62 5.19
CA LEU A 110 1.61 10.66 4.64
C LEU A 110 1.79 9.76 3.40
N GLY A 111 1.02 8.69 3.27
CA GLY A 111 1.01 7.84 2.08
C GLY A 111 0.68 8.62 0.81
N GLY A 112 -0.17 9.65 0.91
CA GLY A 112 -0.49 10.54 -0.20
C GLY A 112 0.66 11.47 -0.57
N ILE A 113 1.43 11.93 0.42
CA ILE A 113 2.64 12.73 0.19
C ILE A 113 3.70 11.87 -0.49
N ILE A 114 3.99 10.67 0.02
CA ILE A 114 4.95 9.74 -0.59
C ILE A 114 4.55 9.45 -2.05
N LEU A 115 3.27 9.19 -2.31
CA LEU A 115 2.78 8.99 -3.66
C LEU A 115 3.02 10.20 -4.57
N LYS A 116 2.82 11.43 -4.05
CA LYS A 116 3.09 12.66 -4.82
C LYS A 116 4.56 12.76 -5.26
N TRP A 117 5.50 12.23 -4.49
CA TRP A 117 6.93 12.22 -4.86
C TRP A 117 7.30 11.11 -5.87
N VAL A 118 6.40 10.17 -6.15
CA VAL A 118 6.59 9.14 -7.18
C VAL A 118 6.31 9.67 -8.59
N CYS A 119 5.33 10.57 -8.70
CA CYS A 119 4.84 11.13 -9.96
C CYS A 119 5.56 12.43 -10.33
#